data_AF-A0A8J2VNY4-F1
#
_entry.id   AF-A0A8J2VNY4-F1
#
_cell.length_a   1.000
_cell.length_b   1.000
_cell.length_c   1.000
_cell.angle_alpha   90.00
_cell.angle_beta   90.00
_cell.angle_gamma   90.00
#
_symmetry.space_group_name_H-M   'P 1'
#
loop_
_entity.id
_entity.type
_entity.pdbx_description
1 polymer ?
#
loop_
_entity_poly.entity_id
_entity_poly.type
_entity_poly.pdbx_seq_one_letter_code
_entity_poly.pdbx_strand_id
1 'polypeptide(L)'
;MARDALTRPPRLAAPPGRDFTRLKSLIIQRTGHFYYQDKDDVLWERVSRRMRDKGVRSLPDYIQLLQDPSAPEWNALEAEITIGETYFFRYAEQFTALSQTILPSIIEQNRDEKRIRIWSAGCATGAEPYSVAILLWRLLGEELEDWRISIIGTDINDRFLAAARKAQFGHWALRAVSADERDQLFEPVATQTWQLKRRFRAMVQFERHNLMSLIDGASPLQFTDFDLVMCRNVLIYFDPAAILRLMEAFRDRIVEGGWLLIGHAEPNPAFSGILRAVTLPGTVAYRNLPPEAAAADPGFVAIPYPETPRPASQLPQAPIVLPPPRLPRPSPAVMTPSAPPTERQPVADVISEVQSLSDLGSLEASLKICIEALEDHPTEPRLYFYQGLIRRAQGDNTGAEQSLKKALFLERNYIMAHYHLGLIQLHNGNIRGGRRHLTNAARLSLALPAKTALLDGDGLEPETLVDLVRFHLEHHPPH
;
A
#
# COMPACT_ATOMS: atom_id res chain seq x y z
N MET A 1 -39.54 -27.36 -19.58
CA MET A 1 -38.95 -26.59 -20.70
C MET A 1 -38.86 -25.15 -20.24
N ALA A 2 -37.75 -24.43 -20.18
CA ALA A 2 -36.33 -24.71 -20.28
C ALA A 2 -35.64 -23.74 -19.29
N ARG A 3 -34.53 -24.17 -18.67
CA ARG A 3 -33.69 -23.37 -17.79
C ARG A 3 -32.92 -22.36 -18.65
N ASP A 4 -33.03 -21.07 -18.35
CA ASP A 4 -32.08 -20.08 -18.86
C ASP A 4 -30.74 -20.30 -18.16
N ALA A 5 -29.81 -20.87 -18.92
CA ALA A 5 -28.42 -21.01 -18.52
C ALA A 5 -27.79 -19.62 -18.48
N LEU A 6 -27.50 -19.13 -17.27
CA LEU A 6 -26.53 -18.08 -17.03
C LEU A 6 -25.18 -18.53 -17.61
N THR A 7 -24.93 -18.16 -18.86
CA THR A 7 -23.65 -18.35 -19.53
C THR A 7 -22.60 -17.55 -18.77
N ARG A 8 -21.68 -18.27 -18.11
CA ARG A 8 -20.39 -17.74 -17.68
C ARG A 8 -19.78 -16.92 -18.83
N PRO A 9 -19.11 -15.79 -18.55
CA PRO A 9 -18.28 -15.15 -19.57
C PRO A 9 -17.32 -16.22 -20.14
N PRO A 10 -17.12 -16.27 -21.46
CA PRO A 10 -16.25 -17.26 -22.06
C PRO A 10 -14.88 -17.15 -21.40
N ARG A 11 -14.35 -18.28 -20.89
CA ARG A 11 -12.93 -18.38 -20.53
C ARG A 11 -12.15 -17.87 -21.75
N LEU A 12 -11.33 -16.82 -21.58
CA LEU A 12 -10.38 -16.48 -22.62
C LEU A 12 -9.57 -17.73 -22.98
N ALA A 13 -9.36 -17.96 -24.28
CA ALA A 13 -8.44 -18.99 -24.72
C ALA A 13 -7.09 -18.79 -24.03
N ALA A 14 -6.41 -19.87 -23.64
CA ALA A 14 -5.08 -19.79 -23.05
C ALA A 14 -4.12 -18.95 -23.93
N PRO A 15 -3.15 -18.23 -23.35
CA PRO A 15 -2.23 -17.40 -24.11
C PRO A 15 -1.57 -18.20 -25.25
N PRO A 16 -1.55 -17.68 -26.50
CA PRO A 16 -1.08 -18.46 -27.63
C PRO A 16 0.45 -18.60 -27.62
N GLY A 17 0.93 -19.76 -27.17
CA GLY A 17 2.29 -20.29 -27.38
C GLY A 17 3.42 -19.27 -27.65
N ARG A 18 4.13 -19.44 -28.77
CA ARG A 18 5.36 -18.69 -29.12
C ARG A 18 5.14 -17.19 -29.35
N ASP A 19 4.00 -16.81 -29.91
CA ASP A 19 3.71 -15.39 -30.21
C ASP A 19 3.43 -14.60 -28.94
N PHE A 20 2.78 -15.21 -27.95
CA PHE A 20 2.61 -14.59 -26.64
C PHE A 20 3.94 -14.39 -25.92
N THR A 21 4.84 -15.38 -25.98
CA THR A 21 6.21 -15.21 -25.48
C THR A 21 6.92 -14.04 -26.16
N ARG A 22 6.79 -13.92 -27.49
CA ARG A 22 7.40 -12.81 -28.24
C ARG A 22 6.81 -11.45 -27.84
N LEU A 23 5.49 -11.33 -27.72
CA LEU A 23 4.84 -10.10 -27.27
C LEU A 23 5.28 -9.75 -25.84
N LYS A 24 5.28 -10.73 -24.94
CA LYS A 24 5.73 -10.55 -23.56
C LYS A 24 7.17 -10.04 -23.50
N SER A 25 8.08 -10.62 -24.29
CA SER A 25 9.45 -10.11 -24.41
C SER A 25 9.51 -8.68 -24.93
N LEU A 26 8.70 -8.31 -25.93
CA LEU A 26 8.63 -6.94 -26.44
C LEU A 26 8.12 -5.96 -25.37
N ILE A 27 7.11 -6.34 -24.60
CA ILE A 27 6.58 -5.53 -23.49
C ILE A 27 7.65 -5.37 -22.42
N ILE A 28 8.30 -6.45 -21.96
CA ILE A 28 9.37 -6.40 -20.95
C ILE A 28 10.52 -5.50 -21.43
N GLN A 29 10.96 -5.68 -22.67
CA GLN A 29 12.05 -4.89 -23.24
C GLN A 29 11.71 -3.40 -23.27
N ARG A 30 10.45 -3.07 -23.59
CA ARG A 30 10.00 -1.68 -23.69
C ARG A 30 9.79 -1.06 -22.32
N THR A 31 9.00 -1.68 -21.45
CA THR A 31 8.52 -1.06 -20.20
C THR A 31 9.37 -1.39 -19.00
N GLY A 32 10.22 -2.42 -19.09
CA GLY A 32 10.92 -3.01 -17.94
C GLY A 32 10.03 -3.87 -17.06
N HIS A 33 8.69 -3.88 -17.27
CA HIS A 33 7.76 -4.68 -16.47
C HIS A 33 7.92 -6.17 -16.77
N PHE A 34 8.60 -6.87 -15.87
CA PHE A 34 8.70 -8.29 -15.76
C PHE A 34 7.37 -8.92 -15.33
N TYR A 35 6.85 -9.81 -16.18
CA TYR A 35 5.68 -10.62 -15.87
C TYR A 35 6.16 -12.05 -15.57
N TYR A 36 5.92 -12.52 -14.36
CA TYR A 36 6.09 -13.93 -14.02
C TYR A 36 5.05 -14.80 -14.76
N GLN A 37 5.36 -16.09 -14.98
CA GLN A 37 4.48 -17.00 -15.73
C GLN A 37 3.07 -17.10 -15.12
N ASP A 38 2.95 -16.99 -13.80
CA ASP A 38 1.66 -17.01 -13.08
C ASP A 38 0.80 -15.76 -13.32
N LYS A 39 1.35 -14.71 -13.94
CA LYS A 39 0.63 -13.49 -14.36
C LYS A 39 0.34 -13.45 -15.87
N ASP A 40 0.66 -14.51 -16.62
CA ASP A 40 0.47 -14.57 -18.07
C ASP A 40 -1.00 -14.44 -18.46
N ASP A 41 -1.91 -15.03 -17.69
CA ASP A 41 -3.36 -14.93 -17.93
C ASP A 41 -3.87 -13.48 -17.77
N VAL A 42 -3.34 -12.74 -16.78
CA VAL A 42 -3.72 -11.34 -16.54
C VAL A 42 -3.20 -10.44 -17.65
N LEU A 43 -1.94 -10.64 -18.05
CA LEU A 43 -1.36 -9.93 -19.18
C LEU A 43 -2.12 -10.23 -20.47
N TRP A 44 -2.48 -11.50 -20.68
CA TRP A 44 -3.23 -11.95 -21.84
C TRP A 44 -4.64 -11.35 -21.89
N GLU A 45 -5.35 -11.25 -20.77
CA GLU A 45 -6.66 -10.60 -20.72
C GLU A 45 -6.57 -9.13 -21.15
N ARG A 46 -5.60 -8.39 -20.62
CA ARG A 46 -5.35 -6.98 -20.93
C ARG A 46 -5.00 -6.79 -22.40
N VAL A 47 -4.07 -7.59 -22.93
CA VAL A 47 -3.70 -7.59 -24.36
C VAL A 47 -4.91 -7.93 -25.23
N SER A 48 -5.69 -8.94 -24.86
CA SER A 48 -6.87 -9.34 -25.62
C SER A 48 -7.94 -8.25 -25.65
N ARG A 49 -8.07 -7.46 -24.59
CA ARG A 49 -8.95 -6.28 -24.55
C ARG A 49 -8.47 -5.22 -25.53
N ARG A 50 -7.17 -4.90 -25.52
CA ARG A 50 -6.55 -3.98 -26.49
C ARG A 50 -6.73 -4.43 -27.94
N MET A 51 -6.53 -5.72 -28.23
CA MET A 51 -6.76 -6.31 -29.55
C MET A 51 -8.21 -6.11 -30.01
N ARG A 52 -9.19 -6.34 -29.12
CA ARG A 52 -10.61 -6.09 -29.42
C ARG A 52 -10.90 -4.62 -29.69
N ASP A 53 -10.37 -3.71 -28.88
CA ASP A 53 -10.55 -2.26 -29.05
C ASP A 53 -9.98 -1.76 -30.39
N LYS A 54 -8.88 -2.37 -30.87
CA LYS A 54 -8.27 -2.07 -32.17
C LYS A 54 -8.86 -2.85 -33.35
N GLY A 55 -9.79 -3.77 -33.10
CA GLY A 55 -10.38 -4.63 -34.13
C GLY A 55 -9.41 -5.66 -34.71
N VAL A 56 -8.30 -5.96 -34.01
CA VAL A 56 -7.28 -6.91 -34.44
C VAL A 56 -7.65 -8.31 -33.98
N ARG A 57 -7.64 -9.26 -34.91
CA ARG A 57 -8.14 -10.62 -34.66
C ARG A 57 -7.05 -11.66 -34.40
N SER A 58 -5.78 -11.33 -34.67
CA SER A 58 -4.65 -12.23 -34.47
C SER A 58 -3.52 -11.57 -33.67
N LEU A 59 -2.85 -12.36 -32.85
CA LEU A 59 -1.72 -11.88 -32.05
C LEU A 59 -0.51 -11.46 -32.92
N PRO A 60 -0.16 -12.16 -34.02
CA PRO A 60 0.87 -11.69 -34.95
C PRO A 60 0.59 -10.30 -35.53
N ASP A 61 -0.64 -10.04 -35.95
CA ASP A 61 -1.02 -8.72 -36.48
C ASP A 61 -0.92 -7.65 -35.39
N TYR A 62 -1.27 -7.98 -34.15
CA TYR A 62 -1.13 -7.08 -33.02
C TYR A 62 0.34 -6.79 -32.69
N ILE A 63 1.21 -7.79 -32.74
CA ILE A 63 2.66 -7.61 -32.60
C ILE A 63 3.20 -6.73 -33.73
N GLN A 64 2.69 -6.87 -34.96
CA GLN A 64 3.09 -6.05 -36.10
C GLN A 64 2.75 -4.57 -35.88
N LEU A 65 1.58 -4.26 -35.30
CA LEU A 65 1.22 -2.89 -34.91
C LEU A 65 2.18 -2.28 -33.88
N LEU A 66 2.78 -3.13 -33.04
CA LEU A 66 3.71 -2.73 -31.99
C LEU A 66 5.18 -2.72 -32.44
N GLN A 67 5.49 -3.09 -33.69
CA GLN A 67 6.86 -3.07 -34.20
C GLN A 67 7.44 -1.66 -34.27
N ASP A 68 6.61 -0.67 -34.57
CA ASP A 68 6.99 0.74 -34.50
C ASP A 68 6.93 1.23 -33.05
N PRO A 69 8.06 1.61 -32.42
CA PRO A 69 8.07 2.11 -31.05
C PRO A 69 7.28 3.40 -30.84
N SER A 70 6.99 4.15 -31.91
CA SER A 70 6.22 5.37 -31.90
C SER A 70 4.71 5.15 -32.09
N ALA A 71 4.28 3.90 -32.33
CA ALA A 71 2.89 3.57 -32.55
C ALA A 71 2.00 4.02 -31.36
N PRO A 72 0.88 4.73 -31.60
CA PRO A 72 -0.02 5.18 -30.54
C PRO A 72 -0.61 4.03 -29.68
N GLU A 73 -0.63 2.81 -30.22
CA GLU A 73 -1.10 1.65 -29.47
C GLU A 73 -0.19 1.30 -28.31
N TRP A 74 1.09 1.65 -28.34
CA TRP A 74 1.97 1.48 -27.19
C TRP A 74 1.46 2.24 -25.97
N ASN A 75 1.08 3.50 -26.13
CA ASN A 75 0.56 4.31 -25.02
C ASN A 75 -0.72 3.71 -24.44
N ALA A 76 -1.59 3.18 -25.30
CA ALA A 76 -2.85 2.57 -24.87
C ALA A 76 -2.64 1.23 -24.16
N LEU A 77 -1.67 0.42 -24.63
CA LEU A 77 -1.27 -0.81 -23.99
C LEU A 77 -0.61 -0.56 -22.64
N GLU A 78 0.35 0.38 -22.56
CA GLU A 78 1.00 0.81 -21.31
C GLU A 78 -0.04 1.23 -20.27
N ALA A 79 -1.03 2.02 -20.69
CA ALA A 79 -2.09 2.47 -19.80
C ALA A 79 -2.97 1.32 -19.25
N GLU A 80 -3.15 0.24 -20.02
CA GLU A 80 -3.91 -0.93 -19.61
C GLU A 80 -3.12 -1.85 -18.67
N ILE A 81 -1.81 -1.95 -18.86
CA ILE A 81 -0.96 -2.93 -18.14
C ILE A 81 -0.33 -2.38 -16.86
N THR A 82 -0.32 -1.07 -16.64
CA THR A 82 0.12 -0.43 -15.39
C THR A 82 -0.93 -0.54 -14.27
N ILE A 83 -0.49 -0.50 -13.01
CA ILE A 83 -1.35 -0.45 -11.81
C ILE A 83 -1.14 0.91 -11.16
N GLY A 84 -2.22 1.67 -10.95
CA GLY A 84 -2.18 3.07 -10.51
C GLY A 84 -2.59 3.31 -9.06
N GLU A 85 -2.53 2.29 -8.21
CA GLU A 85 -2.91 2.48 -6.81
C GLU A 85 -1.90 3.41 -6.11
N THR A 86 -2.35 4.60 -5.73
CA THR A 86 -1.58 5.57 -4.96
C THR A 86 -2.51 6.42 -4.11
N TYR A 87 -2.00 6.94 -3.00
CA TYR A 87 -2.73 7.76 -2.05
C TYR A 87 -1.78 8.64 -1.25
N PHE A 88 -2.31 9.71 -0.67
CA PHE A 88 -1.52 10.67 0.08
C PHE A 88 -0.91 10.01 1.32
N PHE A 89 0.34 10.35 1.62
CA PHE A 89 1.07 9.84 2.79
C PHE A 89 1.11 8.30 2.89
N ARG A 90 1.17 7.62 1.74
CA ARG A 90 1.24 6.16 1.64
C ARG A 90 2.46 5.59 2.38
N TYR A 91 2.26 4.60 3.24
CA TYR A 91 3.25 4.05 4.19
C TYR A 91 3.76 5.10 5.18
N ALA A 92 3.12 5.14 6.36
CA ALA A 92 3.34 6.17 7.38
C ALA A 92 4.80 6.28 7.78
N GLU A 93 5.51 5.16 7.93
CA GLU A 93 6.91 5.09 8.33
C GLU A 93 7.85 5.78 7.33
N GLN A 94 7.56 5.66 6.03
CA GLN A 94 8.35 6.32 4.98
C GLN A 94 8.10 7.82 4.94
N PHE A 95 6.86 8.26 5.20
CA PHE A 95 6.56 9.69 5.31
C PHE A 95 7.05 10.30 6.62
N THR A 96 7.13 9.52 7.70
CA THR A 96 7.83 9.88 8.94
C THR A 96 9.32 10.08 8.65
N ALA A 97 9.97 9.14 7.96
CA ALA A 97 11.36 9.27 7.53
C ALA A 97 11.60 10.51 6.64
N LEU A 98 10.69 10.79 5.70
CA LEU A 98 10.73 11.99 4.87
C LEU A 98 10.64 13.27 5.71
N SER A 99 9.65 13.36 6.58
CA SER A 99 9.37 14.58 7.35
C SER A 99 10.36 14.84 8.48
N GLN A 100 10.89 13.79 9.13
CA GLN A 100 11.72 13.92 10.33
C GLN A 100 13.23 13.83 10.05
N THR A 101 13.65 13.31 8.89
CA THR A 101 15.07 13.07 8.62
C THR A 101 15.48 13.54 7.23
N ILE A 102 14.87 12.98 6.17
CA ILE A 102 15.35 13.17 4.80
C ILE A 102 15.18 14.64 4.36
N LEU A 103 13.96 15.18 4.37
CA LEU A 103 13.70 16.55 3.92
C LEU A 103 14.38 17.60 4.82
N PRO A 104 14.38 17.48 6.16
CA PRO A 104 15.17 18.38 7.01
C PRO A 104 16.67 18.38 6.67
N SER A 105 17.26 17.20 6.40
CA SER A 105 18.68 17.13 6.01
C SER A 105 18.95 17.78 4.65
N ILE A 106 18.02 17.66 3.69
CA ILE A 106 18.12 18.30 2.37
C ILE A 106 18.01 19.81 2.48
N ILE A 107 17.07 20.30 3.31
CA ILE A 107 16.89 21.74 3.58
C ILE A 107 18.17 22.31 4.20
N GLU A 108 18.76 21.64 5.19
CA GLU A 108 20.00 22.11 5.81
C GLU A 108 21.17 22.11 4.81
N GLN A 109 21.33 21.03 4.04
CA GLN A 109 22.39 20.92 3.04
C GLN A 109 22.31 22.02 1.96
N ASN A 110 21.10 22.46 1.61
CA ASN A 110 20.86 23.44 0.56
C ASN A 110 20.55 24.85 1.11
N ARG A 111 20.86 25.14 2.37
CA ARG A 111 20.47 26.40 3.04
C ARG A 111 21.00 27.65 2.35
N ASP A 112 22.22 27.58 1.83
CA ASP A 112 22.88 28.70 1.14
C ASP A 112 22.33 28.93 -0.27
N GLU A 113 22.10 27.85 -1.03
CA GLU A 113 21.59 27.93 -2.40
C GLU A 113 20.07 28.10 -2.48
N LYS A 114 19.36 27.75 -1.40
CA LYS A 114 17.89 27.71 -1.30
C LYS A 114 17.21 27.01 -2.48
N ARG A 115 17.80 25.90 -2.96
CA ARG A 115 17.33 25.13 -4.11
C ARG A 115 17.08 23.68 -3.72
N ILE A 116 15.93 23.13 -4.10
CA ILE A 116 15.61 21.71 -3.90
C ILE A 116 15.04 21.12 -5.19
N ARG A 117 15.62 20.01 -5.66
CA ARG A 117 15.16 19.22 -6.80
C ARG A 117 14.79 17.82 -6.35
N ILE A 118 13.54 17.43 -6.58
CA ILE A 118 13.01 16.12 -6.20
C ILE A 118 12.41 15.44 -7.41
N TRP A 119 12.66 14.13 -7.54
CA TRP A 119 12.05 13.29 -8.57
C TRP A 119 11.23 12.17 -7.93
N SER A 120 9.93 12.11 -8.25
CA SER A 120 9.06 10.95 -7.99
C SER A 120 8.93 10.14 -9.28
N ALA A 121 9.68 9.05 -9.37
CA ALA A 121 9.70 8.06 -10.44
C ALA A 121 8.56 7.04 -10.25
N GLY A 122 7.65 6.94 -11.23
CA GLY A 122 6.43 6.14 -11.16
C GLY A 122 5.37 6.77 -10.27
N CYS A 123 5.08 8.06 -10.50
CA CYS A 123 4.24 8.85 -9.60
C CYS A 123 2.74 8.50 -9.65
N ALA A 124 2.31 7.63 -10.57
CA ALA A 124 0.91 7.29 -10.82
C ALA A 124 0.04 8.56 -10.91
N THR A 125 -1.08 8.62 -10.18
CA THR A 125 -2.02 9.75 -10.22
C THR A 125 -1.56 10.97 -9.39
N GLY A 126 -0.30 11.02 -8.96
CA GLY A 126 0.36 12.21 -8.43
C GLY A 126 0.27 12.43 -6.93
N ALA A 127 -0.35 11.52 -6.16
CA ALA A 127 -0.47 11.68 -4.71
C ALA A 127 0.90 11.74 -3.99
N GLU A 128 1.91 10.99 -4.47
CA GLU A 128 3.25 10.99 -3.91
C GLU A 128 3.98 12.34 -4.05
N PRO A 129 4.20 12.90 -5.26
CA PRO A 129 4.90 14.17 -5.39
C PRO A 129 4.15 15.33 -4.71
N TYR A 130 2.81 15.30 -4.68
CA TYR A 130 2.04 16.28 -3.93
C TYR A 130 2.19 16.13 -2.41
N SER A 131 2.31 14.91 -1.89
CA SER A 131 2.56 14.70 -0.45
C SER A 131 3.91 15.30 -0.05
N VAL A 132 4.94 15.16 -0.89
CA VAL A 132 6.25 15.79 -0.67
C VAL A 132 6.14 17.32 -0.71
N ALA A 133 5.39 17.86 -1.68
CA ALA A 133 5.15 19.30 -1.78
C ALA A 133 4.49 19.86 -0.50
N ILE A 134 3.53 19.12 0.07
CA ILE A 134 2.88 19.46 1.34
C ILE A 134 3.87 19.38 2.51
N LEU A 135 4.74 18.37 2.55
CA LEU A 135 5.77 18.26 3.60
C LEU A 135 6.78 19.41 3.55
N LEU A 136 7.25 19.80 2.37
CA LEU A 136 8.15 20.96 2.23
C LEU A 136 7.50 22.25 2.71
N TRP A 137 6.22 22.45 2.39
CA TRP A 137 5.46 23.59 2.92
C TRP A 137 5.36 23.57 4.45
N ARG A 138 5.14 22.40 5.06
CA ARG A 138 5.10 22.26 6.53
C ARG A 138 6.44 22.56 7.18
N LEU A 139 7.55 22.14 6.55
CA LEU A 139 8.89 22.28 7.10
C LEU A 139 9.46 23.69 6.93
N LEU A 140 9.22 24.32 5.78
CA LEU A 140 9.76 25.65 5.46
C LEU A 140 8.85 26.80 5.93
N GLY A 141 7.55 26.56 6.09
CA GLY A 141 6.61 27.58 6.55
C GLY A 141 6.62 28.81 5.64
N GLU A 142 6.84 29.99 6.23
CA GLU A 142 6.93 31.26 5.51
C GLU A 142 8.17 31.34 4.61
N GLU A 143 9.25 30.64 4.95
CA GLU A 143 10.46 30.68 4.14
C GLU A 143 10.27 30.04 2.77
N LEU A 144 9.23 29.22 2.56
CA LEU A 144 8.99 28.49 1.31
C LEU A 144 9.10 29.38 0.06
N GLU A 145 8.71 30.66 0.16
CA GLU A 145 8.76 31.63 -0.95
C GLU A 145 10.19 32.02 -1.36
N ASP A 146 11.16 31.89 -0.45
CA ASP A 146 12.58 32.11 -0.73
C ASP A 146 13.24 30.92 -1.43
N TRP A 147 12.59 29.76 -1.45
CA TRP A 147 13.17 28.52 -1.96
C TRP A 147 12.76 28.24 -3.42
N ARG A 148 13.74 27.91 -4.25
CA ARG A 148 13.51 27.38 -5.59
C ARG A 148 13.29 25.87 -5.53
N ILE A 149 12.03 25.47 -5.41
CA ILE A 149 11.62 24.05 -5.35
C ILE A 149 11.14 23.56 -6.71
N SER A 150 11.68 22.42 -7.15
CA SER A 150 11.24 21.73 -8.36
C SER A 150 10.98 20.25 -8.04
N ILE A 151 9.72 19.84 -8.04
CA ILE A 151 9.33 18.45 -7.91
C ILE A 151 8.86 17.95 -9.27
N ILE A 152 9.52 16.93 -9.81
CA ILE A 152 9.08 16.28 -11.05
C ILE A 152 8.48 14.91 -10.72
N GLY A 153 7.22 14.71 -11.10
CA GLY A 153 6.54 13.42 -11.06
C GLY A 153 6.55 12.82 -12.46
N THR A 154 7.08 11.61 -12.62
CA THR A 154 7.09 10.95 -13.91
C THR A 154 6.40 9.61 -13.89
N ASP A 155 5.72 9.27 -14.98
CA ASP A 155 5.09 7.96 -15.18
C ASP A 155 5.11 7.58 -16.67
N ILE A 156 4.97 6.29 -16.96
CA ILE A 156 4.82 5.81 -18.34
C ILE A 156 3.38 5.99 -18.83
N ASN A 157 2.40 6.04 -17.92
CA ASN A 157 0.97 6.09 -18.21
C ASN A 157 0.43 7.53 -18.32
N ASP A 158 0.13 7.96 -19.55
CA ASP A 158 -0.46 9.29 -19.82
C ASP A 158 -1.81 9.54 -19.14
N ARG A 159 -2.62 8.50 -18.89
CA ARG A 159 -3.91 8.67 -18.19
C ARG A 159 -3.69 9.02 -16.73
N PHE A 160 -2.68 8.41 -16.09
CA PHE A 160 -2.31 8.75 -14.72
C PHE A 160 -1.76 10.17 -14.63
N LEU A 161 -0.88 10.55 -15.55
CA LEU A 161 -0.35 11.92 -15.61
C LEU A 161 -1.45 12.96 -15.87
N ALA A 162 -2.43 12.66 -16.72
CA ALA A 162 -3.57 13.53 -16.94
C ALA A 162 -4.41 13.71 -15.66
N ALA A 163 -4.63 12.63 -14.89
CA ALA A 163 -5.29 12.71 -13.59
C ALA A 163 -4.45 13.51 -12.56
N ALA A 164 -3.14 13.28 -12.52
CA ALA A 164 -2.21 13.97 -11.64
C ALA A 164 -2.20 15.48 -11.87
N ARG A 165 -2.22 15.93 -13.14
CA ARG A 165 -2.31 17.35 -13.51
C ARG A 165 -3.64 17.99 -13.10
N LYS A 166 -4.75 17.23 -13.13
CA LYS A 166 -6.05 17.72 -12.61
C LYS A 166 -6.03 17.89 -11.10
N ALA A 167 -5.25 17.06 -10.41
CA ALA A 167 -5.08 17.05 -8.96
C ALA A 167 -6.41 16.98 -8.20
N GLN A 168 -7.36 16.22 -8.74
CA GLN A 168 -8.66 15.95 -8.14
C GLN A 168 -8.64 14.55 -7.57
N PHE A 169 -8.99 14.44 -6.29
CA PHE A 169 -8.84 13.24 -5.50
C PHE A 169 -10.16 12.93 -4.79
N GLY A 170 -10.57 11.67 -4.85
CA GLY A 170 -11.70 11.17 -4.09
C GLY A 170 -11.30 10.75 -2.68
N HIS A 171 -12.29 10.34 -1.89
CA HIS A 171 -12.12 9.90 -0.50
C HIS A 171 -10.98 8.88 -0.33
N TRP A 172 -10.90 7.86 -1.21
CA TRP A 172 -9.89 6.81 -1.13
C TRP A 172 -8.45 7.33 -1.15
N ALA A 173 -8.14 8.29 -2.02
CA ALA A 173 -6.80 8.85 -2.13
C ALA A 173 -6.45 9.73 -0.91
N LEU A 174 -7.45 10.22 -0.19
CA LEU A 174 -7.33 11.12 0.97
C LEU A 174 -7.61 10.42 2.30
N ARG A 175 -7.70 9.09 2.33
CA ARG A 175 -8.04 8.31 3.54
C ARG A 175 -7.07 8.48 4.71
N ALA A 176 -5.84 8.91 4.43
CA ALA A 176 -4.81 9.20 5.42
C ALA A 176 -4.72 10.70 5.76
N VAL A 177 -5.67 11.52 5.28
CA VAL A 177 -5.74 12.97 5.49
C VAL A 177 -6.99 13.27 6.30
N SER A 178 -6.80 13.82 7.50
CA SER A 178 -7.91 14.20 8.38
C SER A 178 -8.81 15.26 7.74
N ALA A 179 -10.03 15.45 8.26
CA ALA A 179 -10.95 16.46 7.74
C ALA A 179 -10.35 17.87 7.80
N ASP A 180 -9.74 18.22 8.93
CA ASP A 180 -9.10 19.53 9.14
C ASP A 180 -7.93 19.75 8.18
N GLU A 181 -7.07 18.74 8.01
CA GLU A 181 -5.98 18.81 7.03
C GLU A 181 -6.53 18.91 5.60
N ARG A 182 -7.62 18.23 5.30
CA ARG A 182 -8.25 18.27 3.98
C ARG A 182 -8.72 19.67 3.64
N ASP A 183 -9.36 20.36 4.58
CA ASP A 183 -9.81 21.74 4.41
C ASP A 183 -8.65 22.72 4.27
N GLN A 184 -7.53 22.46 4.96
CA GLN A 184 -6.31 23.26 4.83
C GLN A 184 -5.62 23.05 3.47
N LEU A 185 -5.61 21.83 2.95
CA LEU A 185 -4.79 21.43 1.80
C LEU A 185 -5.54 21.42 0.47
N PHE A 186 -6.86 21.21 0.49
CA PHE A 186 -7.70 21.00 -0.68
C PHE A 186 -8.92 21.93 -0.69
N GLU A 187 -9.60 21.97 -1.83
CA GLU A 187 -10.86 22.69 -2.05
C GLU A 187 -11.90 21.69 -2.60
N PRO A 188 -13.13 21.65 -2.07
CA PRO A 188 -14.17 20.77 -2.61
C PRO A 188 -14.56 21.23 -4.03
N VAL A 189 -14.64 20.29 -4.97
CA VAL A 189 -15.01 20.57 -6.37
C VAL A 189 -16.22 19.77 -6.86
N ALA A 190 -16.53 18.66 -6.18
CA ALA A 190 -17.76 17.88 -6.37
C ALA A 190 -18.05 17.05 -5.12
N THR A 191 -19.17 16.34 -5.10
CA THR A 191 -19.49 15.37 -4.04
C THR A 191 -18.35 14.37 -3.88
N GLN A 192 -17.80 14.24 -2.66
CA GLN A 192 -16.71 13.33 -2.34
C GLN A 192 -15.46 13.49 -3.21
N THR A 193 -15.24 14.68 -3.78
CA THR A 193 -14.08 14.99 -4.63
C THR A 193 -13.50 16.35 -4.28
N TRP A 194 -12.20 16.38 -4.04
CA TRP A 194 -11.46 17.58 -3.66
C TRP A 194 -10.31 17.83 -4.62
N GLN A 195 -10.03 19.10 -4.90
CA GLN A 195 -8.89 19.51 -5.69
C GLN A 195 -7.79 20.07 -4.79
N LEU A 196 -6.54 19.68 -5.03
CA LEU A 196 -5.40 20.20 -4.28
C LEU A 196 -5.24 21.70 -4.53
N LYS A 197 -5.01 22.49 -3.47
CA LYS A 197 -4.83 23.94 -3.60
C LYS A 197 -3.68 24.30 -4.54
N ARG A 198 -3.84 25.39 -5.28
CA ARG A 198 -2.90 25.81 -6.35
C ARG A 198 -1.46 25.95 -5.87
N ARG A 199 -1.24 26.39 -4.62
CA ARG A 199 0.10 26.57 -4.04
C ARG A 199 0.95 25.28 -4.07
N PHE A 200 0.33 24.12 -3.83
CA PHE A 200 1.03 22.84 -3.86
C PHE A 200 1.21 22.33 -5.28
N ARG A 201 0.21 22.58 -6.14
CA ARG A 201 0.26 22.19 -7.56
C ARG A 201 1.35 22.92 -8.33
N ALA A 202 1.62 24.17 -7.97
CA ALA A 202 2.64 24.99 -8.62
C ALA A 202 4.07 24.47 -8.42
N MET A 203 4.31 23.67 -7.35
CA MET A 203 5.63 23.08 -7.07
C MET A 203 5.91 21.81 -7.87
N VAL A 204 4.89 21.19 -8.48
CA VAL A 204 4.98 19.87 -9.10
C VAL A 204 4.75 19.94 -10.60
N GLN A 205 5.68 19.37 -11.37
CA GLN A 205 5.58 19.19 -12.81
C GLN A 205 5.45 17.70 -13.14
N PHE A 206 4.66 17.39 -14.17
CA PHE A 206 4.40 16.01 -14.58
C PHE A 206 4.87 15.77 -16.01
N GLU A 207 5.75 14.78 -16.18
CA GLU A 207 6.31 14.40 -17.47
C GLU A 207 6.13 12.91 -17.73
N ARG A 208 5.93 12.55 -19.00
CA ARG A 208 5.96 11.13 -19.39
C ARG A 208 7.41 10.69 -19.45
N HIS A 209 7.75 9.65 -18.70
CA HIS A 209 9.10 9.10 -18.70
C HIS A 209 9.07 7.59 -18.48
N ASN A 210 9.84 6.88 -19.28
CA ASN A 210 10.07 5.45 -19.12
C ASN A 210 11.41 5.25 -18.43
N LEU A 211 11.43 4.59 -17.27
CA LEU A 211 12.65 4.36 -16.50
C LEU A 211 13.71 3.56 -17.25
N MET A 212 13.31 2.71 -18.21
CA MET A 212 14.26 1.99 -19.05
C MET A 212 15.15 2.93 -19.87
N SER A 213 14.70 4.15 -20.15
CA SER A 213 15.49 5.16 -20.86
C SER A 213 16.74 5.62 -20.08
N LEU A 214 16.77 5.37 -18.77
CA LEU A 214 17.92 5.69 -17.92
C LEU A 214 19.13 4.80 -18.21
N ILE A 215 18.89 3.57 -18.70
CA ILE A 215 19.91 2.53 -18.88
C ILE A 215 20.16 2.19 -20.36
N ASP A 216 19.39 2.76 -21.29
CA ASP A 216 19.60 2.62 -22.74
C ASP A 216 20.29 3.84 -23.38
N GLY A 217 20.57 4.89 -22.59
CA GLY A 217 21.23 6.10 -23.03
C GLY A 217 20.31 7.17 -23.64
N ALA A 218 18.99 6.96 -23.66
CA ALA A 218 18.00 7.90 -24.18
C ALA A 218 17.44 8.87 -23.12
N SER A 219 17.99 8.86 -21.91
CA SER A 219 17.54 9.72 -20.81
C SER A 219 17.70 11.22 -21.13
N PRO A 220 16.72 12.07 -20.78
CA PRO A 220 16.84 13.51 -20.96
C PRO A 220 18.00 14.08 -20.14
N LEU A 221 18.82 14.95 -20.76
CA LEU A 221 19.99 15.56 -20.11
C LEU A 221 19.63 16.37 -18.85
N GLN A 222 18.39 16.87 -18.74
CA GLN A 222 17.95 17.63 -17.57
C GLN A 222 17.65 16.77 -16.32
N PHE A 223 17.62 15.43 -16.43
CA PHE A 223 17.40 14.52 -15.31
C PHE A 223 18.70 14.28 -14.53
N THR A 224 19.19 15.33 -13.86
CA THR A 224 20.38 15.28 -13.00
C THR A 224 20.19 16.24 -11.82
N ASP A 225 21.11 16.16 -10.87
CA ASP A 225 21.25 17.03 -9.71
C ASP A 225 20.04 17.02 -8.78
N PHE A 226 19.45 15.84 -8.56
CA PHE A 226 18.36 15.65 -7.62
C PHE A 226 18.87 15.50 -6.19
N ASP A 227 18.26 16.22 -5.25
CA ASP A 227 18.49 16.08 -3.82
C ASP A 227 17.79 14.84 -3.25
N LEU A 228 16.65 14.48 -3.84
CA LEU A 228 15.87 13.29 -3.52
C LEU A 228 15.30 12.65 -4.78
N VAL A 229 15.54 11.35 -4.94
CA VAL A 229 14.79 10.51 -5.86
C VAL A 229 13.90 9.56 -5.04
N MET A 230 12.64 9.45 -5.43
CA MET A 230 11.68 8.51 -4.90
C MET A 230 11.26 7.57 -6.03
N CYS A 231 11.43 6.26 -5.85
CA CYS A 231 11.01 5.24 -6.80
C CYS A 231 10.35 4.11 -6.03
N ARG A 232 9.09 4.32 -5.63
CA ARG A 232 8.41 3.49 -4.63
C ARG A 232 7.33 2.64 -5.26
N ASN A 233 7.37 1.32 -5.02
CA ASN A 233 6.39 0.36 -5.54
C ASN A 233 6.38 0.28 -7.08
N VAL A 234 7.55 0.50 -7.70
CA VAL A 234 7.76 0.45 -9.15
C VAL A 234 8.73 -0.67 -9.49
N LEU A 235 9.84 -0.77 -8.74
CA LEU A 235 10.92 -1.72 -9.02
C LEU A 235 10.50 -3.17 -8.78
N ILE A 236 9.47 -3.41 -7.98
CA ILE A 236 8.88 -4.77 -7.81
C ILE A 236 8.45 -5.43 -9.13
N TYR A 237 8.24 -4.64 -10.18
CA TYR A 237 7.87 -5.14 -11.49
C TYR A 237 9.07 -5.32 -12.42
N PHE A 238 10.31 -5.04 -12.03
CA PHE A 238 11.45 -5.03 -12.97
C PHE A 238 12.27 -6.32 -12.91
N ASP A 239 12.95 -6.63 -14.02
CA ASP A 239 13.94 -7.72 -14.05
C ASP A 239 15.11 -7.41 -13.07
N PRO A 240 15.58 -8.39 -12.27
CA PRO A 240 16.65 -8.14 -11.30
C PRO A 240 17.93 -7.51 -11.86
N ALA A 241 18.32 -7.85 -13.09
CA ALA A 241 19.50 -7.24 -13.73
C ALA A 241 19.21 -5.79 -14.17
N ALA A 242 17.99 -5.50 -14.62
CA ALA A 242 17.56 -4.13 -14.92
C ALA A 242 17.52 -3.27 -13.66
N ILE A 243 17.05 -3.81 -12.53
CA ILE A 243 16.98 -3.10 -11.25
C ILE A 243 18.36 -2.59 -10.82
N LEU A 244 19.41 -3.42 -10.88
CA LEU A 244 20.75 -3.00 -10.46
C LEU A 244 21.29 -1.85 -11.35
N ARG A 245 21.08 -1.94 -12.66
CA ARG A 245 21.47 -0.87 -13.59
C ARG A 245 20.66 0.41 -13.37
N LEU A 246 19.38 0.29 -13.02
CA LEU A 246 18.55 1.44 -12.64
C LEU A 246 19.03 2.09 -11.35
N MET A 247 19.47 1.31 -10.36
CA MET A 247 20.04 1.82 -9.12
C MET A 247 21.33 2.62 -9.36
N GLU A 248 22.21 2.14 -10.25
CA GLU A 248 23.39 2.90 -10.70
C GLU A 248 22.96 4.19 -11.40
N ALA A 249 22.02 4.10 -12.34
CA ALA A 249 21.51 5.26 -13.04
C ALA A 249 20.82 6.29 -12.12
N PHE A 250 20.18 5.85 -11.02
CA PHE A 250 19.66 6.75 -9.99
C PHE A 250 20.80 7.41 -9.20
N ARG A 251 21.81 6.64 -8.77
CA ARG A 251 22.99 7.19 -8.08
C ARG A 251 23.62 8.33 -8.88
N ASP A 252 23.82 8.14 -10.18
CA ASP A 252 24.46 9.13 -11.07
C ASP A 252 23.67 10.44 -11.22
N ARG A 253 22.39 10.44 -10.84
CA ARG A 253 21.49 11.61 -10.95
C ARG A 253 21.21 12.27 -9.61
N ILE A 254 21.66 11.66 -8.52
CA ILE A 254 21.50 12.17 -7.16
C ILE A 254 22.78 12.92 -6.80
N VAL A 255 22.65 14.15 -6.32
CA VAL A 255 23.80 14.94 -5.85
C VAL A 255 24.55 14.21 -4.73
N GLU A 256 25.81 14.58 -4.50
CA GLU A 256 26.54 14.10 -3.33
C GLU A 256 25.79 14.47 -2.03
N GLY A 257 25.67 13.51 -1.12
CA GLY A 257 24.89 13.64 0.12
C GLY A 257 23.38 13.46 -0.05
N GLY A 258 22.87 13.44 -1.30
CA GLY A 258 21.46 13.28 -1.62
C GLY A 258 20.90 11.88 -1.36
N TRP A 259 19.58 11.75 -1.51
CA TRP A 259 18.82 10.59 -1.05
C TRP A 259 18.09 9.84 -2.17
N LEU A 260 17.97 8.53 -1.99
CA LEU A 260 17.06 7.66 -2.72
C LEU A 260 16.12 6.96 -1.72
N LEU A 261 14.82 7.03 -1.98
CA LEU A 261 13.80 6.32 -1.23
C LEU A 261 13.03 5.35 -2.14
N ILE A 262 13.11 4.06 -1.82
CA ILE A 262 12.40 2.98 -2.53
C ILE A 262 11.24 2.45 -1.69
N GLY A 263 10.34 1.67 -2.29
CA GLY A 263 9.16 1.11 -1.62
C GLY A 263 9.56 0.10 -0.53
N HIS A 264 8.70 -0.09 0.48
CA HIS A 264 9.04 -0.90 1.67
C HIS A 264 9.41 -2.37 1.36
N ALA A 265 8.92 -2.92 0.24
CA ALA A 265 9.14 -4.30 -0.19
C ALA A 265 10.29 -4.44 -1.20
N GLU A 266 10.95 -3.33 -1.55
CA GLU A 266 12.00 -3.27 -2.56
C GLU A 266 13.45 -3.32 -2.04
N PRO A 267 13.78 -3.18 -0.73
CA PRO A 267 15.16 -3.27 -0.28
C PRO A 267 15.82 -4.59 -0.69
N ASN A 268 16.95 -4.46 -1.40
CA ASN A 268 17.81 -5.57 -1.79
C ASN A 268 19.22 -5.34 -1.20
N PRO A 269 19.84 -6.34 -0.54
CA PRO A 269 21.20 -6.23 -0.02
C PRO A 269 22.23 -5.75 -1.06
N ALA A 270 22.04 -6.08 -2.35
CA ALA A 270 22.92 -5.66 -3.43
C ALA A 270 22.95 -4.13 -3.61
N PHE A 271 21.90 -3.42 -3.21
CA PHE A 271 21.84 -1.96 -3.33
C PHE A 271 22.85 -1.25 -2.43
N SER A 272 23.25 -1.88 -1.32
CA SER A 272 24.24 -1.32 -0.40
C SER A 272 25.64 -1.18 -1.01
N GLY A 273 25.93 -1.91 -2.10
CA GLY A 273 27.14 -1.69 -2.91
C GLY A 273 27.05 -0.47 -3.83
N ILE A 274 25.82 0.01 -4.09
CA ILE A 274 25.51 1.11 -5.03
C ILE A 274 25.05 2.36 -4.29
N LEU A 275 24.53 2.33 -3.09
CA LEU A 275 24.26 3.53 -2.30
C LEU A 275 24.35 3.13 -0.83
N ARG A 276 24.76 4.03 0.06
CA ARG A 276 24.83 3.68 1.49
C ARG A 276 23.43 3.53 2.05
N ALA A 277 23.08 2.32 2.49
CA ALA A 277 21.82 2.09 3.19
C ALA A 277 21.83 2.80 4.54
N VAL A 278 20.74 3.51 4.84
CA VAL A 278 20.48 4.22 6.10
C VAL A 278 19.19 3.66 6.68
N THR A 279 19.32 2.97 7.82
CA THR A 279 18.17 2.45 8.56
C THR A 279 17.49 3.60 9.30
N LEU A 280 16.20 3.79 9.03
CA LEU A 280 15.34 4.76 9.68
C LEU A 280 14.22 4.01 10.43
N PRO A 281 13.55 4.62 11.42
CA PRO A 281 12.44 3.97 12.10
C PRO A 281 11.38 3.48 11.11
N GLY A 282 11.22 2.15 11.02
CA GLY A 282 10.22 1.51 10.15
C GLY A 282 10.55 1.48 8.66
N THR A 283 11.73 1.94 8.21
CA THR A 283 12.10 1.87 6.78
C THR A 283 13.61 1.94 6.53
N VAL A 284 14.02 1.75 5.27
CA VAL A 284 15.40 1.94 4.82
C VAL A 284 15.38 2.96 3.69
N ALA A 285 16.28 3.93 3.76
CA ALA A 285 16.59 4.86 2.68
C ALA A 285 18.05 4.69 2.26
N TYR A 286 18.44 5.30 1.16
CA TYR A 286 19.78 5.18 0.59
C TYR A 286 20.37 6.56 0.37
N ARG A 287 21.67 6.72 0.64
CA ARG A 287 22.38 8.00 0.52
C ARG A 287 23.55 7.92 -0.45
N ASN A 288 23.67 8.89 -1.35
CA ASN A 288 24.78 8.97 -2.29
C ASN A 288 25.98 9.63 -1.62
N LEU A 289 26.82 8.82 -0.97
CA LEU A 289 28.03 9.29 -0.31
C LEU A 289 29.27 8.81 -1.05
N PRO A 290 30.35 9.61 -1.08
CA PRO A 290 31.62 9.19 -1.64
C PRO A 290 32.18 8.00 -0.84
N PRO A 291 32.94 7.10 -1.46
CA PRO A 291 33.54 5.93 -0.80
C PRO A 291 34.39 6.29 0.43
N GLU A 292 35.00 7.47 0.44
CA GLU A 292 35.88 7.96 1.52
C GLU A 292 35.14 8.34 2.81
N ALA A 293 33.85 8.71 2.71
CA ALA A 293 32.99 8.97 3.87
C ALA A 293 32.56 7.69 4.62
N ALA A 294 32.97 6.51 4.15
CA ALA A 294 32.74 5.22 4.83
C ALA A 294 33.54 5.07 6.13
N ALA A 295 34.57 5.90 6.36
CA ALA A 295 35.44 5.81 7.53
C ALA A 295 35.00 6.68 8.72
N ALA A 296 34.01 7.58 8.55
CA ALA A 296 33.52 8.47 9.59
C ALA A 296 32.04 8.20 9.89
N ASP A 297 31.78 7.18 10.70
CA ASP A 297 30.52 7.05 11.44
C ASP A 297 30.86 7.10 12.93
N PRO A 298 30.29 8.03 13.73
CA PRO A 298 30.47 8.02 15.16
C PRO A 298 29.76 6.79 15.74
N GLY A 299 30.56 5.78 16.07
CA GLY A 299 30.37 4.82 17.15
C GLY A 299 28.96 4.25 17.30
N PHE A 300 28.80 3.01 16.82
CA PHE A 300 27.84 2.05 17.36
C PHE A 300 27.86 2.07 18.90
N VAL A 301 26.76 2.47 19.54
CA VAL A 301 26.43 1.98 20.87
C VAL A 301 25.58 0.73 20.67
N ALA A 302 26.23 -0.43 20.74
CA ALA A 302 25.54 -1.70 20.80
C ALA A 302 24.69 -1.72 22.08
N ILE A 303 23.37 -1.64 21.94
CA ILE A 303 22.47 -1.98 23.05
C ILE A 303 22.55 -3.51 23.18
N PRO A 304 22.96 -4.07 24.32
CA PRO A 304 23.04 -5.51 24.49
C PRO A 304 21.64 -6.12 24.34
N TYR A 305 21.48 -7.07 23.44
CA TYR A 305 20.31 -7.94 23.45
C TYR A 305 20.24 -8.66 24.81
N PRO A 306 19.09 -8.70 25.49
CA PRO A 306 18.95 -9.55 26.66
C PRO A 306 19.15 -11.01 26.22
N GLU A 307 20.07 -11.69 26.90
CA GLU A 307 20.35 -13.12 26.68
C GLU A 307 19.06 -13.93 26.69
N THR A 308 18.90 -14.79 25.68
CA THR A 308 17.82 -15.78 25.63
C THR A 308 17.87 -16.66 26.88
N PRO A 309 16.76 -16.84 27.63
CA PRO A 309 16.78 -17.73 28.78
C PRO A 309 17.03 -19.17 28.34
N ARG A 310 17.92 -19.86 29.06
CA ARG A 310 18.14 -21.31 28.95
C ARG A 310 16.82 -22.08 29.12
N PRO A 311 16.66 -23.25 28.49
CA PRO A 311 15.47 -24.07 28.68
C PRO A 311 15.40 -24.57 30.13
N ALA A 312 14.35 -24.18 30.85
CA ALA A 312 14.04 -24.72 32.16
C ALA A 312 13.51 -26.16 32.00
N SER A 313 14.41 -27.12 32.13
CA SER A 313 14.09 -28.50 32.47
C SER A 313 13.47 -28.57 33.87
N GLN A 314 12.27 -29.16 33.94
CA GLN A 314 11.58 -29.70 35.11
C GLN A 314 11.09 -28.70 36.18
N LEU A 315 9.78 -28.43 36.15
CA LEU A 315 8.99 -28.09 37.34
C LEU A 315 7.96 -29.21 37.59
N PRO A 316 7.65 -29.54 38.86
CA PRO A 316 6.84 -30.69 39.23
C PRO A 316 5.35 -30.52 38.86
N GLN A 317 4.73 -31.61 38.40
CA GLN A 317 3.30 -31.64 38.10
C GLN A 317 2.48 -31.52 39.38
N ALA A 318 1.60 -30.51 39.45
CA ALA A 318 0.56 -30.43 40.46
C ALA A 318 -0.55 -31.48 40.15
N PRO A 319 -1.16 -32.11 41.17
CA PRO A 319 -2.16 -33.15 40.97
C PRO A 319 -3.43 -32.59 40.33
N ILE A 320 -3.96 -33.33 39.35
CA ILE A 320 -5.21 -33.03 38.67
C ILE A 320 -6.36 -33.18 39.68
N VAL A 321 -6.96 -32.06 40.08
CA VAL A 321 -8.23 -32.05 40.81
C VAL A 321 -9.36 -32.06 39.78
N LEU A 322 -10.17 -33.13 39.77
CA LEU A 322 -11.39 -33.22 38.96
C LEU A 322 -12.41 -32.17 39.45
N PRO A 323 -13.06 -31.41 38.55
CA PRO A 323 -14.10 -30.49 38.94
C PRO A 323 -15.36 -31.26 39.40
N PRO A 324 -16.09 -30.78 40.43
CA PRO A 324 -17.32 -31.39 40.87
C PRO A 324 -18.45 -31.19 39.83
N PRO A 325 -19.48 -32.06 39.84
CA PRO A 325 -20.61 -31.96 38.92
C PRO A 325 -21.37 -30.65 39.13
N ARG A 326 -21.69 -29.98 38.02
CA ARG A 326 -22.43 -28.71 38.02
C ARG A 326 -23.84 -28.92 38.57
N LEU A 327 -24.16 -28.22 39.65
CA LEU A 327 -25.55 -28.03 40.11
C LEU A 327 -26.34 -27.19 39.09
N PRO A 328 -27.65 -27.44 38.91
CA PRO A 328 -28.51 -26.65 38.05
C PRO A 328 -28.61 -25.20 38.55
N ARG A 329 -28.49 -24.26 37.61
CA ARG A 329 -28.52 -22.81 37.89
C ARG A 329 -29.88 -22.40 38.47
N PRO A 330 -29.92 -21.55 39.51
CA PRO A 330 -31.16 -20.92 39.96
C PRO A 330 -31.66 -19.92 38.91
N SER A 331 -32.98 -19.83 38.77
CA SER A 331 -33.67 -18.87 37.92
C SER A 331 -33.27 -17.42 38.25
N PRO A 332 -33.15 -16.51 37.27
CA PRO A 332 -32.72 -15.14 37.54
C PRO A 332 -33.75 -14.43 38.43
N ALA A 333 -33.26 -13.86 39.53
CA ALA A 333 -34.01 -12.93 40.35
C ALA A 333 -34.37 -11.68 39.53
N VAL A 334 -35.61 -11.21 39.72
CA VAL A 334 -36.13 -9.97 39.17
C VAL A 334 -35.28 -8.81 39.70
N MET A 335 -34.48 -8.21 38.83
CA MET A 335 -33.87 -6.90 39.08
C MET A 335 -34.90 -5.83 38.74
N THR A 336 -35.18 -4.97 39.71
CA THR A 336 -35.98 -3.76 39.55
C THR A 336 -35.32 -2.79 38.56
N PRO A 337 -36.10 -2.06 37.76
CA PRO A 337 -35.54 -1.15 36.76
C PRO A 337 -35.00 0.10 37.46
N SER A 338 -33.69 0.31 37.37
CA SER A 338 -33.04 1.58 37.68
C SER A 338 -32.71 2.28 36.37
N ALA A 339 -33.09 3.56 36.31
CA ALA A 339 -32.95 4.52 35.21
C ALA A 339 -33.81 4.23 33.96
N PRO A 340 -34.40 5.29 33.35
CA PRO A 340 -35.20 5.15 32.13
C PRO A 340 -34.31 4.58 31.00
N PRO A 341 -34.88 3.85 30.02
CA PRO A 341 -34.12 3.43 28.86
C PRO A 341 -33.72 4.68 28.11
N THR A 342 -32.46 5.10 28.22
CA THR A 342 -31.81 5.86 27.17
C THR A 342 -32.09 5.11 25.88
N GLU A 343 -32.69 5.78 24.89
CA GLU A 343 -32.94 5.19 23.58
C GLU A 343 -31.68 4.48 23.12
N ARG A 344 -31.71 3.14 23.10
CA ARG A 344 -30.54 2.34 22.74
C ARG A 344 -30.26 2.64 21.29
N GLN A 345 -29.12 3.27 21.02
CA GLN A 345 -28.71 3.55 19.66
C GLN A 345 -28.64 2.22 18.89
N PRO A 346 -29.22 2.15 17.68
CA PRO A 346 -29.03 1.03 16.79
C PRO A 346 -27.55 0.70 16.63
N VAL A 347 -27.20 -0.59 16.66
CA VAL A 347 -25.81 -1.07 16.45
C VAL A 347 -25.18 -0.50 15.18
N ALA A 348 -25.98 -0.28 14.13
CA ALA A 348 -25.51 0.34 12.89
C ALA A 348 -25.02 1.78 13.09
N ASP A 349 -25.71 2.56 13.93
CA ASP A 349 -25.35 3.94 14.23
C ASP A 349 -24.09 3.98 15.10
N VAL A 350 -23.99 3.06 16.07
CA VAL A 350 -22.79 2.89 16.90
C VAL A 350 -21.59 2.48 16.07
N ILE A 351 -21.75 1.55 15.11
CA ILE A 351 -20.67 1.18 14.18
C ILE A 351 -20.29 2.38 13.31
N SER A 352 -21.25 3.16 12.81
CA SER A 352 -20.97 4.37 12.03
C SER A 352 -20.24 5.43 12.85
N GLU A 353 -20.54 5.54 14.14
CA GLU A 353 -19.86 6.45 15.07
C GLU A 353 -18.43 5.98 15.37
N VAL A 354 -18.25 4.68 15.62
CA VAL A 354 -16.92 4.04 15.78
C VAL A 354 -16.08 4.23 14.51
N GLN A 355 -16.65 4.06 13.33
CA GLN A 355 -15.98 4.34 12.05
C GLN A 355 -15.59 5.82 11.95
N SER A 356 -16.54 6.73 12.18
CA SER A 356 -16.30 8.18 12.14
C SER A 356 -15.18 8.63 13.11
N LEU A 357 -15.20 8.15 14.36
CA LEU A 357 -14.15 8.49 15.33
C LEU A 357 -12.79 7.88 14.98
N SER A 358 -12.79 6.68 14.40
CA SER A 358 -11.56 6.05 13.89
C SER A 358 -10.99 6.83 12.71
N ASP A 359 -11.83 7.31 11.80
CA ASP A 359 -11.47 8.14 10.65
C ASP A 359 -10.95 9.53 11.09
N LEU A 360 -11.44 10.04 12.21
CA LEU A 360 -10.95 11.26 12.87
C LEU A 360 -9.66 11.04 13.69
N GLY A 361 -9.10 9.83 13.70
CA GLY A 361 -7.88 9.48 14.44
C GLY A 361 -8.05 9.41 15.96
N SER A 362 -9.28 9.53 16.47
CA SER A 362 -9.61 9.48 17.90
C SER A 362 -9.73 8.03 18.38
N LEU A 363 -8.62 7.28 18.30
CA LEU A 363 -8.59 5.83 18.56
C LEU A 363 -9.03 5.46 19.98
N GLU A 364 -8.69 6.28 20.98
CA GLU A 364 -9.09 6.06 22.38
C GLU A 364 -10.60 6.21 22.58
N ALA A 365 -11.19 7.27 22.01
CA ALA A 365 -12.64 7.50 22.05
C ALA A 365 -13.39 6.41 21.26
N SER A 366 -12.91 6.08 20.07
CA SER A 366 -13.45 4.99 19.24
C SER A 366 -13.42 3.64 19.96
N LEU A 367 -12.30 3.30 20.60
CA LEU A 367 -12.18 2.07 21.38
C LEU A 367 -13.13 2.06 22.57
N LYS A 368 -13.28 3.20 23.27
CA LYS A 368 -14.19 3.33 24.41
C LYS A 368 -15.65 3.07 23.98
N ILE A 369 -16.13 3.75 22.94
CA ILE A 369 -17.49 3.54 22.41
C ILE A 369 -17.67 2.09 21.96
N CYS A 370 -16.67 1.52 21.28
CA CYS A 370 -16.73 0.14 20.84
C CYS A 370 -16.77 -0.87 22.02
N ILE A 371 -16.14 -0.57 23.16
CA ILE A 371 -16.20 -1.39 24.37
C ILE A 371 -17.57 -1.28 25.04
N GLU A 372 -18.09 -0.05 25.20
CA GLU A 372 -19.42 0.20 25.77
C GLU A 372 -20.51 -0.51 24.93
N ALA A 373 -20.43 -0.41 23.60
CA ALA A 373 -21.32 -1.10 22.68
C ALA A 373 -21.30 -2.62 22.82
N LEU A 374 -20.16 -3.21 23.19
CA LEU A 374 -20.01 -4.65 23.40
C LEU A 374 -20.62 -5.12 24.73
N GLU A 375 -20.87 -4.22 25.68
CA GLU A 375 -21.64 -4.54 26.88
C GLU A 375 -23.12 -4.76 26.54
N ASP A 376 -23.66 -3.93 25.64
CA ASP A 376 -25.05 -4.00 25.18
C ASP A 376 -25.27 -5.05 24.08
N HIS A 377 -24.26 -5.28 23.23
CA HIS A 377 -24.33 -6.15 22.06
C HIS A 377 -23.18 -7.18 22.01
N PRO A 378 -23.05 -8.08 23.01
CA PRO A 378 -21.90 -9.00 23.14
C PRO A 378 -21.83 -10.09 22.06
N THR A 379 -22.85 -10.24 21.22
CA THR A 379 -22.88 -11.23 20.14
C THR A 379 -22.74 -10.61 18.76
N GLU A 380 -22.50 -9.30 18.66
CA GLU A 380 -22.32 -8.62 17.38
C GLU A 380 -20.87 -8.79 16.87
N PRO A 381 -20.65 -9.57 15.80
CA PRO A 381 -19.30 -9.83 15.29
C PRO A 381 -18.60 -8.57 14.75
N ARG A 382 -19.34 -7.59 14.21
CA ARG A 382 -18.76 -6.38 13.61
C ARG A 382 -18.10 -5.48 14.66
N LEU A 383 -18.66 -5.38 15.87
CA LEU A 383 -18.04 -4.62 16.96
C LEU A 383 -16.69 -5.22 17.37
N TYR A 384 -16.58 -6.55 17.43
CA TYR A 384 -15.28 -7.20 17.68
C TYR A 384 -14.29 -7.03 16.53
N PHE A 385 -14.77 -6.94 15.28
CA PHE A 385 -13.93 -6.63 14.13
C PHE A 385 -13.34 -5.22 14.23
N TYR A 386 -14.17 -4.20 14.46
CA TYR A 386 -13.71 -2.81 14.63
C TYR A 386 -12.81 -2.63 15.85
N GLN A 387 -13.14 -3.26 17.00
CA GLN A 387 -12.23 -3.31 18.16
C GLN A 387 -10.85 -3.86 17.78
N GLY A 388 -10.81 -4.89 16.93
CA GLY A 388 -9.57 -5.47 16.42
C GLY A 388 -8.76 -4.50 15.57
N LEU A 389 -9.41 -3.76 14.66
CA LEU A 389 -8.76 -2.76 13.82
C LEU A 389 -8.21 -1.59 14.64
N ILE A 390 -8.99 -1.07 15.59
CA ILE A 390 -8.62 0.07 16.43
C ILE A 390 -7.41 -0.28 17.30
N ARG A 391 -7.43 -1.45 17.96
CA ARG A 391 -6.30 -1.93 18.77
C ARG A 391 -5.03 -2.12 17.96
N ARG A 392 -5.16 -2.62 16.73
CA ARG A 392 -4.01 -2.72 15.82
C ARG A 392 -3.45 -1.34 15.47
N ALA A 393 -4.31 -0.36 15.21
CA ALA A 393 -3.90 1.02 14.95
C ALA A 393 -3.19 1.67 16.16
N GLN A 394 -3.56 1.28 17.39
CA GLN A 394 -2.88 1.66 18.63
C GLN A 394 -1.57 0.89 18.91
N GLY A 395 -1.20 -0.07 18.05
CA GLY A 395 -0.04 -0.94 18.24
C GLY A 395 -0.27 -2.15 19.16
N ASP A 396 -1.48 -2.34 19.70
CA ASP A 396 -1.86 -3.52 20.48
C ASP A 396 -2.22 -4.71 19.56
N ASN A 397 -1.19 -5.32 18.98
CA ASN A 397 -1.34 -6.49 18.10
C ASN A 397 -1.94 -7.70 18.83
N THR A 398 -1.72 -7.84 20.14
CA THR A 398 -2.21 -8.98 20.92
C THR A 398 -3.71 -8.85 21.17
N GLY A 399 -4.16 -7.67 21.62
CA GLY A 399 -5.58 -7.38 21.80
C GLY A 399 -6.33 -7.36 20.48
N ALA A 400 -5.70 -6.89 19.39
CA ALA A 400 -6.26 -6.97 18.04
C ALA A 400 -6.53 -8.42 17.61
N GLU A 401 -5.55 -9.31 17.79
CA GLU A 401 -5.69 -10.72 17.45
C GLU A 401 -6.83 -11.39 18.25
N GLN A 402 -6.95 -11.08 19.53
CA GLN A 402 -8.02 -11.61 20.39
C GLN A 402 -9.41 -11.15 19.93
N SER A 403 -9.56 -9.87 19.59
CA SER A 403 -10.83 -9.30 19.13
C SER A 403 -11.25 -9.89 17.78
N LEU A 404 -10.32 -10.02 16.83
CA LEU A 404 -10.62 -10.65 15.52
C LEU A 404 -10.94 -12.15 15.64
N LYS A 405 -10.30 -12.87 16.57
CA LYS A 405 -10.66 -14.27 16.89
C LYS A 405 -12.07 -14.37 17.46
N LYS A 406 -12.51 -13.42 18.28
CA LYS A 406 -13.89 -13.35 18.80
C LYS A 406 -14.89 -13.06 17.69
N ALA A 407 -14.59 -12.14 16.77
CA ALA A 407 -15.41 -11.90 15.58
C ALA A 407 -15.62 -13.18 14.76
N LEU A 408 -14.53 -13.94 14.50
CA LEU A 408 -14.60 -15.22 13.77
C LEU A 408 -15.27 -16.36 14.56
N PHE A 409 -15.29 -16.29 15.89
CA PHE A 409 -16.01 -17.25 16.72
C PHE A 409 -17.53 -17.06 16.57
N LEU A 410 -17.98 -15.82 16.54
CA LEU A 410 -19.38 -15.44 16.35
C LEU A 410 -19.82 -15.63 14.89
N GLU A 411 -18.99 -15.21 13.93
CA GLU A 411 -19.25 -15.34 12.50
C GLU A 411 -18.06 -15.98 11.77
N ARG A 412 -18.15 -17.29 11.56
CA ARG A 412 -17.06 -18.08 10.94
C ARG A 412 -16.73 -17.70 9.50
N ASN A 413 -17.64 -17.05 8.79
CA ASN A 413 -17.47 -16.68 7.38
C ASN A 413 -17.13 -15.18 7.21
N TYR A 414 -16.78 -14.48 8.28
CA TYR A 414 -16.45 -13.06 8.23
C TYR A 414 -15.13 -12.85 7.47
N ILE A 415 -15.26 -12.43 6.21
CA ILE A 415 -14.16 -12.34 5.25
C ILE A 415 -13.07 -11.38 5.72
N MET A 416 -13.44 -10.15 6.09
CA MET A 416 -12.46 -9.14 6.52
C MET A 416 -11.79 -9.49 7.85
N ALA A 417 -12.49 -10.13 8.78
CA ALA A 417 -11.87 -10.63 10.00
C ALA A 417 -10.81 -11.72 9.71
N HIS A 418 -11.07 -12.61 8.75
CA HIS A 418 -10.07 -13.57 8.26
C HIS A 418 -8.86 -12.88 7.62
N TYR A 419 -9.09 -11.86 6.79
CA TYR A 419 -8.02 -11.11 6.14
C TYR A 419 -7.10 -10.44 7.17
N HIS A 420 -7.67 -9.61 8.06
CA HIS A 420 -6.89 -8.86 9.04
C HIS A 420 -6.19 -9.73 10.08
N LEU A 421 -6.84 -10.82 10.53
CA LEU A 421 -6.20 -11.79 11.42
C LEU A 421 -5.02 -12.49 10.73
N GLY A 422 -5.15 -12.76 9.43
CA GLY A 422 -4.09 -13.28 8.59
C GLY A 422 -2.86 -12.38 8.59
N LEU A 423 -3.04 -11.08 8.35
CA LEU A 423 -1.96 -10.09 8.33
C LEU A 423 -1.26 -9.97 9.69
N ILE A 424 -2.02 -9.92 10.79
CA ILE A 424 -1.46 -9.82 12.14
C ILE A 424 -0.63 -11.07 12.47
N GLN A 425 -1.10 -12.26 12.09
CA GLN A 425 -0.35 -13.50 12.35
C GLN A 425 0.92 -13.62 11.49
N LEU A 426 0.90 -13.14 10.25
CA LEU A 426 2.12 -13.04 9.44
C LEU A 426 3.13 -12.08 10.08
N HIS A 427 2.68 -10.91 10.52
CA HIS A 427 3.51 -9.92 11.22
C HIS A 427 4.12 -10.48 12.52
N ASN A 428 3.35 -11.23 13.29
CA ASN A 428 3.80 -11.87 14.54
C ASN A 428 4.65 -13.14 14.30
N GLY A 429 5.04 -13.45 13.06
CA GLY A 429 5.86 -14.62 12.72
C GLY A 429 5.12 -15.96 12.69
N ASN A 430 3.81 -15.99 12.95
CA ASN A 430 2.98 -17.19 12.81
C ASN A 430 2.55 -17.38 11.34
N ILE A 431 3.52 -17.76 10.50
CA ILE A 431 3.34 -17.91 9.05
C ILE A 431 2.22 -18.90 8.73
N ARG A 432 2.21 -20.06 9.40
CA ARG A 432 1.19 -21.11 9.14
C ARG A 432 -0.22 -20.64 9.47
N GLY A 433 -0.38 -19.95 10.61
CA GLY A 433 -1.66 -19.37 11.02
C GLY A 433 -2.11 -18.28 10.04
N GLY A 434 -1.22 -17.33 9.75
CA GLY A 434 -1.50 -16.21 8.86
C GLY A 434 -1.94 -16.66 7.47
N ARG A 435 -1.19 -17.59 6.88
CA ARG A 435 -1.52 -18.19 5.56
C ARG A 435 -2.89 -18.87 5.56
N ARG A 436 -3.23 -19.62 6.61
CA ARG A 436 -4.54 -20.26 6.74
C ARG A 436 -5.68 -19.24 6.76
N HIS A 437 -5.55 -18.17 7.55
CA HIS A 437 -6.60 -17.14 7.64
C HIS A 437 -6.74 -16.34 6.33
N LEU A 438 -5.65 -15.99 5.66
CA LEU A 438 -5.68 -15.35 4.34
C LEU A 438 -6.30 -16.26 3.28
N THR A 439 -5.93 -17.54 3.26
CA THR A 439 -6.51 -18.52 2.31
C THR A 439 -8.01 -18.67 2.52
N ASN A 440 -8.48 -18.65 3.77
CA ASN A 440 -9.91 -18.64 4.09
C ASN A 440 -10.59 -17.36 3.62
N ALA A 441 -9.98 -16.18 3.80
CA ALA A 441 -10.51 -14.92 3.27
C ALA A 441 -10.70 -14.98 1.74
N ALA A 442 -9.67 -15.42 1.00
CA ALA A 442 -9.76 -15.56 -0.46
C ALA A 442 -10.81 -16.60 -0.88
N ARG A 443 -10.85 -17.77 -0.22
CA ARG A 443 -11.84 -18.81 -0.52
C ARG A 443 -13.26 -18.34 -0.31
N LEU A 444 -13.53 -17.65 0.80
CA LEU A 444 -14.85 -17.10 1.12
C LEU A 444 -15.23 -15.95 0.16
N SER A 445 -14.26 -15.13 -0.24
CA SER A 445 -14.47 -14.05 -1.22
C SER A 445 -14.85 -14.59 -2.60
N LEU A 446 -14.16 -15.63 -3.09
CA LEU A 446 -14.47 -16.27 -4.38
C LEU A 446 -15.86 -16.93 -4.42
N ALA A 447 -16.51 -17.12 -3.27
CA ALA A 447 -17.89 -17.61 -3.22
C ALA A 447 -18.94 -16.51 -3.43
N LEU A 448 -18.53 -15.23 -3.44
CA LEU A 448 -19.40 -14.07 -3.68
C LEU A 448 -19.34 -13.62 -5.16
N PRO A 449 -20.38 -12.92 -5.67
CA PRO A 449 -20.33 -12.34 -7.00
C PRO A 449 -19.23 -11.28 -7.14
N ALA A 450 -18.56 -11.24 -8.29
CA ALA A 450 -17.36 -10.42 -8.53
C ALA A 450 -17.53 -8.92 -8.22
N LYS A 451 -18.73 -8.35 -8.42
CA LYS A 451 -19.03 -6.92 -8.23
C LYS A 451 -19.79 -6.61 -6.94
N THR A 452 -19.72 -7.48 -5.94
CA THR A 452 -20.37 -7.25 -4.64
C THR A 452 -19.36 -6.62 -3.68
N ALA A 453 -19.70 -5.49 -3.06
CA ALA A 453 -18.85 -4.91 -2.02
C ALA A 453 -18.78 -5.86 -0.82
N LEU A 454 -17.57 -6.15 -0.34
CA LEU A 454 -17.36 -6.95 0.85
C LEU A 454 -17.82 -6.18 2.09
N LEU A 455 -18.50 -6.89 3.00
CA LEU A 455 -18.91 -6.35 4.29
C LEU A 455 -17.69 -5.87 5.08
N ASP A 456 -17.73 -4.62 5.52
CA ASP A 456 -16.63 -3.93 6.22
C ASP A 456 -15.30 -3.97 5.45
N GLY A 457 -15.39 -4.11 4.12
CA GLY A 457 -14.28 -3.99 3.19
C GLY A 457 -14.25 -2.65 2.47
N ASP A 458 -15.10 -1.68 2.86
CA ASP A 458 -15.11 -0.30 2.34
C ASP A 458 -15.13 -0.20 0.80
N GLY A 459 -15.99 -1.01 0.17
CA GLY A 459 -16.11 -1.08 -1.29
C GLY A 459 -15.13 -2.03 -1.98
N LEU A 460 -14.29 -2.73 -1.22
CA LEU A 460 -13.42 -3.78 -1.75
C LEU A 460 -14.25 -4.89 -2.39
N GLU A 461 -13.91 -5.22 -3.63
CA GLU A 461 -14.51 -6.31 -4.38
C GLU A 461 -13.79 -7.64 -4.09
N PRO A 462 -14.50 -8.79 -4.16
CA PRO A 462 -13.94 -10.11 -3.89
C PRO A 462 -12.67 -10.44 -4.67
N GLU A 463 -12.61 -10.08 -5.96
CA GLU A 463 -11.45 -10.34 -6.81
C GLU A 463 -10.23 -9.54 -6.33
N THR A 464 -10.44 -8.27 -6.00
CA THR A 464 -9.41 -7.39 -5.43
C THR A 464 -8.88 -7.93 -4.10
N LEU A 465 -9.74 -8.45 -3.22
CA LEU A 465 -9.29 -9.07 -1.98
C LEU A 465 -8.48 -10.36 -2.22
N VAL A 466 -8.84 -11.16 -3.22
CA VAL A 466 -8.09 -12.36 -3.59
C VAL A 466 -6.69 -12.02 -4.09
N ASP A 467 -6.55 -10.94 -4.86
CA ASP A 467 -5.25 -10.46 -5.32
C ASP A 467 -4.40 -9.94 -4.15
N LEU A 468 -5.00 -9.20 -3.20
CA LEU A 468 -4.32 -8.80 -1.97
C LEU A 468 -3.86 -9.99 -1.14
N VAL A 469 -4.73 -11.00 -0.94
CA VAL A 469 -4.36 -12.23 -0.24
C VAL A 469 -3.20 -12.93 -0.95
N ARG A 470 -3.24 -13.04 -2.28
CA ARG A 470 -2.19 -13.69 -3.05
C ARG A 470 -0.85 -12.97 -2.88
N PHE A 471 -0.87 -11.64 -2.96
CA PHE A 471 0.30 -10.81 -2.68
C PHE A 471 0.92 -11.15 -1.31
N HIS A 472 0.12 -11.18 -0.23
CA HIS A 472 0.64 -11.50 1.11
C HIS A 472 1.13 -12.94 1.25
N LEU A 473 0.54 -13.91 0.54
CA LEU A 473 0.98 -15.30 0.57
C LEU A 473 2.29 -15.53 -0.22
N GLU A 474 2.54 -14.75 -1.26
CA GLU A 474 3.77 -14.84 -2.07
C GLU A 474 4.99 -14.28 -1.31
N HIS A 475 4.80 -13.24 -0.49
CA HIS A 475 5.87 -12.62 0.31
C HIS A 475 6.19 -13.36 1.63
N HIS A 476 5.43 -14.40 1.96
CA HIS A 476 5.63 -15.25 3.13
C HIS A 476 5.56 -16.74 2.75
N PRO A 477 6.57 -17.27 2.02
CA PRO A 477 6.57 -18.66 1.53
C PRO A 477 6.53 -19.67 2.69
N PRO A 478 5.93 -20.86 2.48
CA PRO A 478 5.97 -21.91 3.48
C PRO A 478 7.42 -22.41 3.66
N HIS A 479 7.87 -22.51 4.91
CA HIS A 479 9.09 -23.24 5.28
C HIS A 479 8.88 -24.75 5.19
#